data_AF-A0A1M5DGS2-F1
#
_entry.id   AF-A0A1M5DGS2-F1
#
_cell.length_a   1.000
_cell.length_b   1.000
_cell.length_c   1.000
_cell.angle_alpha   90.00
_cell.angle_beta   90.00
_cell.angle_gamma   90.00
#
_symmetry.space_group_name_H-M   'P 1'
#
loop_
_entity.id
_entity.type
_entity.pdbx_description
1 polymer ?
#
loop_
_entity_poly.entity_id
_entity_poly.type
_entity_poly.pdbx_seq_one_letter_code
_entity_poly.pdbx_strand_id
1 'polypeptide(L)'
;MRSLFDDLLPGKSFLSLGSDGTLTLLAPEKLIAAETQKRIAHELDVAIEVYLIKHCNAIFYADLMSDVPEGLASKNRLIAWLNDYVRDGKVRPGVVTLYRLENRDHFDGGVWIARNFCLFMECVVKKLTDPGYVGKSNALLFKKSFSNPDWFHKAAAVCGLKLLEDNYRHGAIKSTVAKSHLDLLFYVRHVAKSLSAAIGRSTKNHDVEEMKSELNDTLEQFLRHTYRSFLEINHAHEEYALLEKWLPKIESTMGLVVERVALDFSERLPVALQVDLEC
;
A
#
# COMPACT_ATOMS: atom_id res chain seq x y z
N MET A 1 28.14 -10.24 2.09
CA MET A 1 28.85 -11.49 2.45
C MET A 1 28.20 -12.00 3.73
N ARG A 2 27.33 -13.01 3.64
CA ARG A 2 26.84 -13.73 4.84
C ARG A 2 28.01 -14.52 5.40
N SER A 3 28.24 -14.43 6.70
CA SER A 3 29.28 -15.21 7.37
C SER A 3 28.92 -16.68 7.24
N LEU A 4 29.87 -17.53 6.87
CA LEU A 4 29.71 -18.99 6.79
C LEU A 4 29.28 -19.61 8.14
N PHE A 5 29.31 -18.82 9.22
CA PHE A 5 28.93 -19.20 10.57
C PHE A 5 27.49 -18.84 10.97
N ASP A 6 26.79 -18.00 10.21
CA ASP A 6 25.38 -17.65 10.52
C ASP A 6 24.44 -18.86 10.34
N ASP A 7 24.84 -19.85 9.53
CA ASP A 7 24.10 -21.10 9.30
C ASP A 7 24.43 -22.21 10.33
N LEU A 8 25.42 -22.01 11.21
CA LEU A 8 25.88 -23.02 12.18
C LEU A 8 25.24 -22.89 13.57
N LEU A 9 24.55 -21.78 13.86
CA LEU A 9 23.82 -21.62 15.11
C LEU A 9 22.34 -21.96 14.87
N PRO A 10 21.80 -23.02 15.51
CA PRO A 10 20.37 -23.28 15.43
C PRO A 10 19.63 -22.04 15.91
N GLY A 11 18.52 -21.68 15.26
CA GLY A 11 17.73 -20.45 15.53
C GLY A 11 17.13 -20.31 16.94
N LYS A 12 17.59 -21.14 17.89
CA LYS A 12 17.27 -21.19 19.33
C LYS A 12 18.53 -21.42 20.19
N SER A 13 19.72 -21.03 19.73
CA SER A 13 20.95 -21.22 20.49
C SER A 13 21.17 -20.06 21.48
N PHE A 14 21.61 -20.38 22.70
CA PHE A 14 22.11 -19.39 23.65
C PHE A 14 23.48 -18.87 23.26
N LEU A 15 23.89 -18.87 21.99
CA LEU A 15 25.24 -18.52 21.58
C LEU A 15 25.23 -17.24 20.76
N SER A 16 26.12 -16.30 21.10
CA SER A 16 26.45 -15.12 20.31
C SER A 16 27.94 -15.09 19.98
N LEU A 17 28.31 -14.63 18.79
CA LEU A 17 29.71 -14.32 18.50
C LEU A 17 30.11 -13.00 19.18
N GLY A 18 31.15 -13.05 20.01
CA GLY A 18 31.87 -11.87 20.49
C GLY A 18 32.64 -11.18 19.36
N SER A 19 33.08 -9.95 19.59
CA SER A 19 33.88 -9.16 18.64
C SER A 19 35.24 -9.78 18.30
N ASP A 20 35.68 -10.75 19.08
CA ASP A 20 36.89 -11.54 18.93
C ASP A 20 36.67 -12.91 18.25
N GLY A 21 35.44 -13.20 17.80
CA GLY A 21 35.09 -14.47 17.19
C GLY A 21 34.80 -15.61 18.18
N THR A 22 34.78 -15.35 19.50
CA THR A 22 34.45 -16.36 20.51
C THR A 22 32.94 -16.57 20.66
N LEU A 23 32.50 -17.82 20.81
CA LEU A 23 31.11 -18.16 21.12
C LEU A 23 30.85 -17.87 22.60
N THR A 24 30.01 -16.88 22.87
CA THR A 24 29.60 -16.45 24.20
C THR A 24 28.16 -16.82 24.47
N LEU A 25 27.83 -17.14 25.73
CA LEU A 25 26.45 -17.38 26.10
C LEU A 25 25.65 -16.07 26.05
N LEU A 26 24.68 -16.00 25.16
CA LEU A 26 23.68 -14.95 25.08
C LEU A 26 22.88 -14.99 26.39
N ALA A 27 22.94 -13.90 27.15
CA ALA A 27 22.14 -13.78 28.37
C ALA A 27 20.67 -14.10 28.04
N PRO A 28 19.99 -15.00 28.79
CA PRO A 28 18.63 -15.44 28.47
C PRO A 28 17.67 -14.28 28.20
N GLU A 29 17.82 -13.17 28.92
CA GLU A 29 17.05 -11.94 28.75
C GLU A 29 17.20 -11.33 27.35
N LYS A 30 18.41 -11.31 26.80
CA LYS A 30 18.68 -10.79 25.45
C LYS A 30 18.10 -11.70 24.37
N LEU A 31 18.14 -13.01 24.58
CA LEU A 31 17.50 -13.98 23.67
C LEU A 31 15.98 -13.80 23.68
N ILE A 32 15.37 -13.73 24.87
CA ILE A 32 13.93 -13.48 25.05
C ILE A 32 13.53 -12.15 24.39
N ALA A 33 14.33 -11.09 24.58
CA ALA A 33 14.09 -9.80 23.94
C ALA A 33 14.14 -9.88 22.41
N ALA A 34 15.15 -10.57 21.85
CA ALA A 34 15.28 -10.74 20.40
C ALA A 34 14.12 -11.56 19.79
N GLU A 35 13.75 -12.67 20.43
CA GLU A 35 12.60 -13.48 20.01
C GLU A 35 11.28 -12.72 20.12
N THR A 36 11.11 -11.97 21.21
CA THR A 36 9.92 -11.13 21.43
C THR A 36 9.83 -10.04 20.36
N GLN A 37 10.95 -9.38 20.04
CA GLN A 37 11.00 -8.35 19.00
C GLN A 37 10.66 -8.93 17.63
N LYS A 38 11.22 -10.11 17.30
CA LYS A 38 10.93 -10.80 16.03
C LYS A 38 9.45 -11.19 15.93
N ARG A 39 8.86 -11.70 17.01
CA ARG A 39 7.43 -12.03 17.08
C ARG A 39 6.56 -10.79 16.87
N ILE A 40 6.82 -9.71 17.62
CA ILE A 40 6.07 -8.44 17.50
C ILE A 40 6.18 -7.88 16.08
N ALA A 41 7.38 -7.90 15.50
CA ALA A 41 7.62 -7.42 14.15
C ALA A 41 6.79 -8.21 13.12
N HIS A 42 6.74 -9.54 13.25
CA HIS A 42 5.92 -10.39 12.39
C HIS A 42 4.42 -10.15 12.59
N GLU A 43 3.94 -10.11 13.84
CA GLU A 43 2.53 -9.80 14.14
C GLU A 43 2.09 -8.47 13.55
N LEU A 44 2.94 -7.44 13.66
CA LEU A 44 2.64 -6.11 13.14
C LEU A 44 2.64 -6.09 11.60
N ASP A 45 3.56 -6.83 10.96
CA ASP A 45 3.55 -6.97 9.51
C ASP A 45 2.26 -7.64 9.02
N VAL A 46 1.84 -8.74 9.67
CA VAL A 46 0.58 -9.43 9.37
C VAL A 46 -0.62 -8.49 9.60
N ALA A 47 -0.67 -7.81 10.74
CA ALA A 47 -1.76 -6.88 11.04
C ALA A 47 -1.87 -5.74 10.02
N ILE A 48 -0.74 -5.19 9.55
CA ILE A 48 -0.76 -4.17 8.49
C ILE A 48 -1.22 -4.75 7.16
N GLU A 49 -0.77 -5.94 6.77
CA GLU A 49 -1.24 -6.58 5.54
C GLU A 49 -2.76 -6.80 5.56
N VAL A 50 -3.31 -7.30 6.68
CA VAL A 50 -4.76 -7.45 6.86
C VAL A 50 -5.47 -6.09 6.88
N TYR A 51 -4.93 -5.09 7.58
CA TYR A 51 -5.45 -3.72 7.60
C TYR A 51 -5.59 -3.17 6.18
N LEU A 52 -4.51 -3.23 5.40
CA LEU A 52 -4.49 -2.73 4.03
C LEU A 52 -5.52 -3.44 3.16
N ILE A 53 -5.62 -4.76 3.25
CA ILE A 53 -6.58 -5.56 2.48
C ILE A 53 -8.03 -5.25 2.88
N LYS A 54 -8.31 -5.07 4.17
CA LYS A 54 -9.63 -4.63 4.67
C LYS A 54 -10.05 -3.28 4.07
N HIS A 55 -9.10 -2.38 3.87
CA HIS A 55 -9.33 -1.09 3.22
C HIS A 55 -9.27 -1.15 1.67
N CYS A 56 -8.83 -2.26 1.09
CA CYS A 56 -8.80 -2.52 -0.35
C CYS A 56 -9.98 -3.39 -0.78
N ASN A 57 -11.20 -2.89 -0.59
CA ASN A 57 -12.44 -3.64 -0.83
C ASN A 57 -12.87 -3.74 -2.30
N ALA A 58 -11.97 -3.45 -3.25
CA ALA A 58 -12.33 -3.30 -4.65
C ALA A 58 -11.41 -4.04 -5.61
N ILE A 59 -12.00 -4.55 -6.70
CA ILE A 59 -11.31 -5.37 -7.70
C ILE A 59 -10.28 -4.53 -8.46
N PHE A 60 -10.63 -3.33 -8.89
CA PHE A 60 -9.70 -2.47 -9.61
C PHE A 60 -9.29 -1.26 -8.76
N TYR A 61 -8.08 -0.76 -8.99
CA TYR A 61 -7.67 0.52 -8.39
C TYR A 61 -8.67 1.65 -8.70
N ALA A 62 -9.35 1.58 -9.85
CA ALA A 62 -10.43 2.50 -10.24
C ALA A 62 -11.51 2.66 -9.19
N ASP A 63 -11.88 1.54 -8.58
CA ASP A 63 -12.99 1.46 -7.65
C ASP A 63 -12.58 1.87 -6.22
N LEU A 64 -11.28 1.82 -5.90
CA LEU A 64 -10.76 2.25 -4.58
C LEU A 64 -10.83 3.77 -4.36
N MET A 65 -10.97 4.53 -5.44
CA MET A 65 -11.09 5.99 -5.41
C MET A 65 -12.28 6.45 -6.26
N SER A 66 -13.39 5.68 -6.27
CA SER A 66 -14.64 6.19 -6.80
C SER A 66 -15.14 7.36 -5.96
N ASP A 67 -15.94 8.24 -6.56
CA ASP A 67 -16.67 9.30 -5.86
C ASP A 67 -15.75 10.31 -5.14
N VAL A 68 -14.61 10.62 -5.73
CA VAL A 68 -13.71 11.68 -5.24
C VAL A 68 -14.36 13.06 -5.53
N PRO A 69 -14.49 13.95 -4.52
CA PRO A 69 -15.02 15.29 -4.71
C PRO A 69 -14.32 16.07 -5.83
N GLU A 70 -15.08 16.93 -6.52
CA GLU A 70 -14.52 17.81 -7.54
C GLU A 70 -13.40 18.71 -6.98
N GLY A 71 -12.38 18.93 -7.80
CA GLY A 71 -11.24 19.75 -7.42
C GLY A 71 -10.24 19.07 -6.49
N LEU A 72 -10.30 17.73 -6.34
CA LEU A 72 -9.24 16.91 -5.75
C LEU A 72 -8.49 16.10 -6.82
N ALA A 73 -7.32 15.57 -6.49
CA ALA A 73 -6.52 14.77 -7.40
C ALA A 73 -7.22 13.45 -7.73
N SER A 74 -7.34 13.14 -9.02
CA SER A 74 -7.93 11.87 -9.45
C SER A 74 -6.98 10.69 -9.16
N LYS A 75 -7.55 9.49 -9.08
CA LYS A 75 -6.77 8.25 -8.99
C LYS A 75 -5.74 8.10 -10.11
N ASN A 76 -6.11 8.37 -11.35
CA ASN A 76 -5.17 8.26 -12.48
C ASN A 76 -3.98 9.20 -12.27
N ARG A 77 -4.20 10.37 -11.68
CA ARG A 77 -3.13 11.30 -11.31
C ARG A 77 -2.26 10.72 -10.19
N LEU A 78 -2.86 10.18 -9.12
CA LEU A 78 -2.11 9.52 -8.05
C LEU A 78 -1.23 8.38 -8.60
N ILE A 79 -1.81 7.44 -9.35
CA ILE A 79 -1.12 6.29 -9.94
C ILE A 79 0.01 6.74 -10.88
N ALA A 80 -0.23 7.77 -11.70
CA ALA A 80 0.78 8.30 -12.61
C ALA A 80 2.04 8.76 -11.86
N TRP A 81 1.90 9.37 -10.67
CA TRP A 81 3.03 9.84 -9.88
C TRP A 81 3.64 8.77 -8.97
N LEU A 82 2.86 7.77 -8.54
CA LEU A 82 3.38 6.59 -7.83
C LEU A 82 4.30 5.75 -8.72
N ASN A 83 3.97 5.64 -10.01
CA ASN A 83 4.74 4.89 -11.00
C ASN A 83 5.86 5.72 -11.63
N ASP A 84 6.87 5.01 -12.12
CA ASP A 84 7.84 5.55 -13.05
C ASP A 84 7.13 5.96 -14.35
N TYR A 85 7.53 7.09 -14.91
CA TYR A 85 7.00 7.57 -16.17
C TYR A 85 8.13 7.68 -17.19
N VAL A 86 7.96 7.01 -18.33
CA VAL A 86 8.93 7.02 -19.43
C VAL A 86 8.38 7.87 -20.57
N ARG A 87 9.16 8.86 -21.00
CA ARG A 87 8.86 9.67 -22.17
C ARG A 87 10.15 10.02 -22.90
N ASP A 88 10.18 9.77 -24.21
CA ASP A 88 11.31 10.11 -25.10
C ASP A 88 12.67 9.62 -24.55
N GLY A 89 12.69 8.40 -24.01
CA GLY A 89 13.88 7.78 -23.41
C GLY A 89 14.28 8.30 -22.02
N LYS A 90 13.61 9.32 -21.50
CA LYS A 90 13.83 9.84 -20.13
C LYS A 90 12.87 9.17 -19.16
N VAL A 91 13.39 8.71 -18.02
CA VAL A 91 12.61 8.11 -16.93
C VAL A 91 12.48 9.12 -15.79
N ARG A 92 11.24 9.48 -15.46
CA ARG A 92 10.92 10.15 -14.20
C ARG A 92 10.63 9.07 -13.16
N PRO A 93 11.43 8.96 -12.08
CA PRO A 93 11.15 7.99 -11.04
C PRO A 93 9.83 8.33 -10.35
N GLY A 94 9.02 7.31 -10.09
CA GLY A 94 7.81 7.38 -9.29
C GLY A 94 8.14 7.41 -7.80
N VAL A 95 7.13 7.72 -6.99
CA VAL A 95 7.28 7.77 -5.52
C VAL A 95 7.75 6.42 -4.95
N VAL A 96 7.27 5.29 -5.49
CA VAL A 96 7.69 3.96 -5.01
C VAL A 96 9.18 3.73 -5.24
N THR A 97 9.68 4.11 -6.41
CA THR A 97 11.10 4.02 -6.76
C THR A 97 11.95 4.93 -5.88
N LEU A 98 11.53 6.18 -5.69
CA LEU A 98 12.22 7.13 -4.80
C LEU A 98 12.26 6.61 -3.36
N TYR A 99 11.14 6.09 -2.84
CA TYR A 99 11.07 5.54 -1.49
C TYR A 99 12.04 4.37 -1.29
N ARG A 100 12.13 3.46 -2.27
CA ARG A 100 13.06 2.33 -2.26
C ARG A 100 14.53 2.77 -2.28
N LEU A 101 14.85 3.83 -3.02
CA LEU A 101 16.21 4.37 -3.08
C LEU A 101 16.61 5.08 -1.78
N GLU A 102 15.68 5.83 -1.19
CA GLU A 102 15.91 6.66 0.00
C GLU A 102 15.84 5.87 1.32
N ASN A 103 15.11 4.75 1.37
CA ASN A 103 14.83 4.01 2.61
C ASN A 103 15.12 2.51 2.45
N ARG A 104 16.39 2.16 2.20
CA ARG A 104 16.79 0.77 1.91
C ARG A 104 16.51 -0.19 3.06
N ASP A 105 16.59 0.28 4.29
CA ASP A 105 16.29 -0.45 5.53
C ASP A 105 14.80 -0.77 5.70
N HIS A 106 13.93 -0.16 4.89
CA HIS A 106 12.51 -0.51 4.85
C HIS A 106 12.20 -1.70 3.93
N PHE A 107 13.22 -2.29 3.31
CA PHE A 107 13.13 -3.43 2.43
C PHE A 107 14.05 -4.55 2.91
N ASP A 108 13.55 -5.78 2.95
CA ASP A 108 14.34 -6.98 3.22
C ASP A 108 14.51 -7.78 1.93
N GLY A 109 15.75 -7.94 1.45
CA GLY A 109 16.02 -8.60 0.17
C GLY A 109 15.34 -7.93 -1.04
N GLY A 110 15.01 -6.64 -0.96
CA GLY A 110 14.27 -5.92 -2.00
C GLY A 110 12.75 -5.98 -1.88
N VAL A 111 12.23 -6.76 -0.92
CA VAL A 111 10.80 -6.83 -0.59
C VAL A 111 10.45 -5.78 0.46
N TRP A 112 9.33 -5.09 0.29
CA TRP A 112 8.89 -4.09 1.25
C TRP A 112 8.43 -4.71 2.58
N ILE A 113 8.79 -4.09 3.70
CA ILE A 113 8.40 -4.53 5.04
C ILE A 113 7.11 -3.80 5.47
N ALA A 114 6.03 -4.57 5.69
CA ALA A 114 4.68 -4.04 5.88
C ALA A 114 4.55 -3.02 7.04
N ARG A 115 5.18 -3.26 8.19
CA ARG A 115 5.16 -2.31 9.33
C ARG A 115 5.67 -0.90 9.02
N ASN A 116 6.35 -0.69 7.90
CA ASN A 116 6.81 0.63 7.45
C ASN A 116 5.75 1.39 6.62
N PHE A 117 4.51 0.92 6.55
CA PHE A 117 3.46 1.55 5.73
C PHE A 117 3.21 3.02 6.05
N CYS A 118 3.13 3.39 7.32
CA CYS A 118 2.91 4.78 7.70
C CYS A 118 4.08 5.69 7.25
N LEU A 119 5.31 5.18 7.33
CA LEU A 119 6.51 5.89 6.84
C LEU A 119 6.50 6.03 5.31
N PHE A 120 5.99 5.02 4.59
CA PHE A 120 5.75 5.13 3.16
C PHE A 120 4.73 6.23 2.83
N MET A 121 3.62 6.27 3.56
CA MET A 121 2.59 7.31 3.37
C MET A 121 3.14 8.71 3.66
N GLU A 122 3.98 8.88 4.67
CA GLU A 122 4.70 10.13 4.92
C GLU A 122 5.58 10.53 3.72
N CYS A 123 6.32 9.58 3.12
CA CYS A 123 7.08 9.83 1.90
C CYS A 123 6.18 10.23 0.73
N VAL A 124 5.05 9.55 0.54
CA VAL A 124 4.07 9.84 -0.52
C VAL A 124 3.58 11.28 -0.42
N VAL A 125 3.15 11.71 0.77
CA VAL A 125 2.73 13.10 1.01
C VAL A 125 3.86 14.06 0.68
N LYS A 126 5.06 13.85 1.24
CA LYS A 126 6.19 14.77 1.06
C LYS A 126 6.55 14.95 -0.41
N LYS A 127 6.63 13.85 -1.18
CA LYS A 127 6.94 13.92 -2.61
C LYS A 127 5.81 14.57 -3.41
N LEU A 128 4.57 14.15 -3.21
CA LEU A 128 3.45 14.64 -4.02
C LEU A 128 3.04 16.09 -3.71
N THR A 129 3.50 16.64 -2.59
CA THR A 129 3.27 18.04 -2.22
C THR A 129 4.49 18.95 -2.49
N ASP A 130 5.58 18.37 -3.01
CA ASP A 130 6.79 19.09 -3.41
C ASP A 130 6.65 19.68 -4.84
N PRO A 131 6.64 21.02 -5.01
CA PRO A 131 6.60 21.66 -6.31
C PRO A 131 7.79 21.31 -7.22
N GLY A 132 8.95 20.97 -6.65
CA GLY A 132 10.14 20.56 -7.41
C GLY A 132 9.98 19.20 -8.08
N TYR A 133 9.13 18.34 -7.53
CA TYR A 133 8.88 17.00 -8.05
C TYR A 133 7.64 16.94 -8.96
N VAL A 134 6.49 17.43 -8.50
CA VAL A 134 5.21 17.32 -9.27
C VAL A 134 4.83 18.57 -10.06
N GLY A 135 5.54 19.69 -9.85
CA GLY A 135 5.17 21.02 -10.35
C GLY A 135 4.15 21.73 -9.45
N LYS A 136 4.21 23.07 -9.41
CA LYS A 136 3.42 23.91 -8.49
C LYS A 136 1.91 23.61 -8.49
N SER A 137 1.29 23.48 -9.66
CA SER A 137 -0.16 23.24 -9.77
C SER A 137 -0.56 21.87 -9.19
N ASN A 138 0.18 20.80 -9.52
CA ASN A 138 -0.11 19.48 -8.96
C ASN A 138 0.18 19.43 -7.46
N ALA A 139 1.25 20.09 -7.01
CA ALA A 139 1.58 20.14 -5.59
C ALA A 139 0.42 20.76 -4.80
N LEU A 140 -0.13 21.89 -5.23
CA LEU A 140 -1.29 22.51 -4.60
C LEU A 140 -2.53 21.60 -4.61
N LEU A 141 -2.78 20.93 -5.74
CA LEU A 141 -3.90 19.98 -5.85
C LEU A 141 -3.75 18.81 -4.87
N PHE A 142 -2.56 18.20 -4.80
CA PHE A 142 -2.29 17.11 -3.85
C PHE A 142 -2.34 17.58 -2.41
N LYS A 143 -1.85 18.79 -2.09
CA LYS A 143 -2.00 19.39 -0.76
C LYS A 143 -3.47 19.45 -0.35
N LYS A 144 -4.32 20.05 -1.19
CA LYS A 144 -5.78 20.09 -0.97
C LYS A 144 -6.38 18.69 -0.80
N SER A 145 -5.90 17.72 -1.57
CA SER A 145 -6.38 16.34 -1.55
C SER A 145 -6.00 15.61 -0.26
N PHE A 146 -4.76 15.75 0.22
CA PHE A 146 -4.33 15.13 1.48
C PHE A 146 -4.95 15.78 2.72
N SER A 147 -5.40 17.03 2.63
CA SER A 147 -6.20 17.67 3.69
C SER A 147 -7.63 17.14 3.78
N ASN A 148 -8.10 16.35 2.80
CA ASN A 148 -9.40 15.69 2.86
C ASN A 148 -9.23 14.25 3.41
N PRO A 149 -9.80 13.93 4.60
CA PRO A 149 -9.60 12.62 5.23
C PRO A 149 -10.09 11.43 4.38
N ASP A 150 -11.26 11.55 3.75
CA ASP A 150 -11.80 10.49 2.89
C ASP A 150 -10.86 10.21 1.70
N TRP A 151 -10.42 11.26 1.03
CA TRP A 151 -9.45 11.14 -0.06
C TRP A 151 -8.13 10.54 0.41
N PHE A 152 -7.62 10.97 1.57
CA PHE A 152 -6.40 10.44 2.15
C PHE A 152 -6.50 8.92 2.40
N HIS A 153 -7.59 8.46 3.02
CA HIS A 153 -7.78 7.02 3.26
C HIS A 153 -7.91 6.21 1.98
N LYS A 154 -8.64 6.73 0.97
CA LYS A 154 -8.74 6.10 -0.35
C LYS A 154 -7.37 6.06 -1.07
N ALA A 155 -6.59 7.13 -0.98
CA ALA A 155 -5.23 7.18 -1.52
C ALA A 155 -4.30 6.20 -0.79
N ALA A 156 -4.41 6.08 0.53
CA ALA A 156 -3.67 5.12 1.35
C ALA A 156 -4.01 3.68 0.94
N ALA A 157 -5.28 3.36 0.67
CA ALA A 157 -5.69 2.06 0.16
C ALA A 157 -5.04 1.74 -1.21
N VAL A 158 -5.06 2.69 -2.15
CA VAL A 158 -4.38 2.51 -3.46
C VAL A 158 -2.87 2.29 -3.30
N CYS A 159 -2.24 3.10 -2.43
CA CYS A 159 -0.82 3.00 -2.12
C CYS A 159 -0.46 1.65 -1.48
N GLY A 160 -1.27 1.21 -0.51
CA GLY A 160 -1.10 -0.06 0.18
C GLY A 160 -1.27 -1.26 -0.76
N LEU A 161 -2.35 -1.29 -1.55
CA LEU A 161 -2.59 -2.37 -2.52
C LEU A 161 -1.41 -2.49 -3.49
N LYS A 162 -0.84 -1.37 -3.93
CA LYS A 162 0.31 -1.38 -4.84
C LYS A 162 1.54 -2.06 -4.23
N LEU A 163 1.83 -1.80 -2.96
CA LEU A 163 2.95 -2.43 -2.25
C LEU A 163 2.67 -3.91 -1.97
N LEU A 164 1.44 -4.25 -1.61
CA LEU A 164 1.02 -5.63 -1.41
C LEU A 164 1.11 -6.45 -2.70
N GLU A 165 0.68 -5.91 -3.84
CA GLU A 165 0.85 -6.59 -5.12
C GLU A 165 2.32 -6.83 -5.47
N ASP A 166 3.23 -5.91 -5.12
CA ASP A 166 4.67 -6.10 -5.31
C ASP A 166 5.19 -7.22 -4.42
N ASN A 167 4.87 -7.20 -3.12
CA ASN A 167 5.23 -8.27 -2.18
C ASN A 167 4.67 -9.63 -2.60
N TYR A 168 3.43 -9.68 -3.09
CA TYR A 168 2.80 -10.89 -3.58
C TYR A 168 3.52 -11.50 -4.78
N ARG A 169 3.93 -10.67 -5.75
CA ARG A 169 4.72 -11.12 -6.91
C ARG A 169 6.09 -11.69 -6.50
N HIS A 170 6.64 -11.24 -5.37
CA HIS A 170 7.88 -11.77 -4.79
C HIS A 170 7.65 -12.93 -3.81
N GLY A 171 6.41 -13.40 -3.62
CA GLY A 171 6.08 -14.50 -2.70
C GLY A 171 6.30 -14.16 -1.23
N ALA A 172 6.20 -12.87 -0.86
CA ALA A 172 6.66 -12.37 0.43
C ALA A 172 5.57 -11.74 1.30
N ILE A 173 4.29 -12.00 0.97
CA ILE A 173 3.14 -11.73 1.84
C ILE A 173 3.20 -12.68 3.05
N LYS A 174 3.06 -12.13 4.25
CA LYS A 174 3.13 -12.89 5.51
C LYS A 174 1.76 -13.38 5.97
N SER A 175 0.72 -12.60 5.71
CA SER A 175 -0.67 -12.88 6.06
C SER A 175 -1.29 -13.87 5.07
N THR A 176 -1.87 -14.94 5.60
CA THR A 176 -2.65 -15.92 4.82
C THR A 176 -3.92 -15.27 4.28
N VAL A 177 -4.56 -14.38 5.06
CA VAL A 177 -5.73 -13.61 4.62
C VAL A 177 -5.39 -12.71 3.45
N ALA A 178 -4.30 -11.93 3.57
CA ALA A 178 -3.88 -11.02 2.52
C ALA A 178 -3.47 -11.79 1.25
N LYS A 179 -2.78 -12.91 1.40
CA LYS A 179 -2.40 -13.77 0.28
C LYS A 179 -3.64 -14.30 -0.45
N SER A 180 -4.60 -14.87 0.29
CA SER A 180 -5.83 -15.44 -0.29
C SER A 180 -6.68 -14.37 -0.98
N HIS A 181 -6.71 -13.16 -0.42
CA HIS A 181 -7.35 -12.02 -1.06
C HIS A 181 -6.68 -11.61 -2.37
N LEU A 182 -5.35 -11.53 -2.39
CA LEU A 182 -4.59 -11.19 -3.59
C LEU A 182 -4.70 -12.29 -4.65
N ASP A 183 -4.69 -13.57 -4.26
CA ASP A 183 -4.95 -14.72 -5.14
C ASP A 183 -6.29 -14.52 -5.87
N LEU A 184 -7.37 -14.27 -5.12
CA LEU A 184 -8.69 -14.05 -5.70
C LEU A 184 -8.73 -12.78 -6.55
N LEU A 185 -8.13 -11.68 -6.08
CA LEU A 185 -8.08 -10.41 -6.81
C LEU A 185 -7.43 -10.58 -8.19
N PHE A 186 -6.27 -11.25 -8.25
CA PHE A 186 -5.58 -11.52 -9.50
C PHE A 186 -6.36 -12.48 -10.39
N TYR A 187 -6.98 -13.51 -9.82
CA TYR A 187 -7.85 -14.43 -10.55
C TYR A 187 -9.04 -13.71 -11.18
N VAL A 188 -9.77 -12.92 -10.39
CA VAL A 188 -10.94 -12.14 -10.85
C VAL A 188 -10.55 -11.17 -11.96
N ARG A 189 -9.43 -10.44 -11.81
CA ARG A 189 -8.91 -9.54 -12.87
C ARG A 189 -8.54 -10.30 -14.14
N HIS A 190 -7.95 -11.48 -14.00
CA HIS A 190 -7.61 -12.34 -15.15
C HIS A 190 -8.89 -12.79 -15.88
N VAL A 191 -9.89 -13.28 -15.15
CA VAL A 191 -11.17 -13.72 -15.71
C VAL A 191 -11.89 -12.56 -16.40
N ALA A 192 -11.98 -11.39 -15.76
CA ALA A 192 -12.58 -10.19 -16.34
C ALA A 192 -11.92 -9.83 -17.68
N LYS A 193 -10.58 -9.76 -17.71
CA LYS A 193 -9.83 -9.43 -18.94
C LYS A 193 -10.05 -10.45 -20.05
N SER A 194 -10.03 -11.74 -19.71
CA SER A 194 -10.21 -12.84 -20.66
C SER A 194 -11.61 -12.85 -21.26
N LEU A 195 -12.64 -12.61 -20.44
CA LEU A 195 -14.04 -12.57 -20.87
C LEU A 195 -14.37 -11.33 -21.68
N SER A 196 -13.95 -10.12 -21.25
CA SER A 196 -14.15 -8.91 -22.05
C SER A 196 -13.48 -9.01 -23.42
N ALA A 197 -12.30 -9.66 -23.50
CA ALA A 197 -11.64 -9.92 -24.77
C ALA A 197 -12.40 -10.94 -25.64
N ALA A 198 -13.02 -11.96 -25.03
CA ALA A 198 -13.85 -12.93 -25.74
C ALA A 198 -15.14 -12.28 -26.29
N ILE A 199 -15.86 -11.52 -25.46
CA ILE A 199 -17.05 -10.76 -25.86
C ILE A 199 -16.68 -9.83 -27.02
N GLY A 200 -15.62 -9.02 -26.87
CA GLY A 200 -15.19 -8.07 -27.90
C GLY A 200 -14.80 -8.73 -29.23
N ARG A 201 -14.28 -9.98 -29.22
CA ARG A 201 -14.04 -10.74 -30.46
C ARG A 201 -15.34 -11.26 -31.07
N SER A 202 -16.23 -11.81 -30.25
CA SER A 202 -17.49 -12.40 -30.71
C SER A 202 -18.49 -11.38 -31.26
N THR A 203 -18.42 -10.12 -30.81
CA THR A 203 -19.35 -9.07 -31.21
C THR A 203 -18.80 -8.12 -32.28
N LYS A 204 -17.52 -8.26 -32.69
CA LYS A 204 -16.80 -7.27 -33.51
C LYS A 204 -17.47 -6.93 -34.85
N ASN A 205 -18.24 -7.86 -35.41
CA ASN A 205 -18.89 -7.73 -36.72
C ASN A 205 -20.42 -7.74 -36.63
N HIS A 206 -20.98 -7.57 -35.44
CA HIS A 206 -22.41 -7.63 -35.19
C HIS A 206 -22.88 -6.32 -34.54
N ASP A 207 -24.08 -5.85 -34.92
CA ASP A 207 -24.72 -4.68 -34.29
C ASP A 207 -25.35 -5.11 -32.96
N VAL A 208 -24.50 -5.32 -31.96
CA VAL A 208 -24.86 -5.90 -30.65
C VAL A 208 -24.25 -5.12 -29.50
N GLU A 209 -24.03 -3.81 -29.66
CA GLU A 209 -23.43 -2.97 -28.62
C GLU A 209 -24.25 -2.96 -27.32
N GLU A 210 -25.58 -3.01 -27.41
CA GLU A 210 -26.46 -3.12 -26.23
C GLU A 210 -26.23 -4.44 -25.48
N MET A 211 -26.28 -5.59 -26.19
CA MET A 211 -26.00 -6.91 -25.62
C MET A 211 -24.58 -7.02 -25.05
N LYS A 212 -23.60 -6.39 -25.71
CA LYS A 212 -22.22 -6.33 -25.22
C LYS A 212 -22.10 -5.51 -23.94
N SER A 213 -22.84 -4.41 -23.81
CA SER A 213 -22.91 -3.63 -22.57
C SER A 213 -23.53 -4.47 -21.45
N GLU A 214 -24.70 -5.07 -21.69
CA GLU A 214 -25.40 -5.91 -20.71
C GLU A 214 -24.57 -7.09 -20.22
N LEU A 215 -23.83 -7.76 -21.13
CA LEU A 215 -22.94 -8.86 -20.79
C LEU A 215 -21.76 -8.42 -19.93
N ASN A 216 -21.16 -7.26 -20.23
CA ASN A 216 -20.07 -6.72 -19.42
C ASN A 216 -20.58 -6.32 -18.03
N ASP A 217 -21.75 -5.67 -17.94
CA ASP A 217 -22.34 -5.24 -16.67
C ASP A 217 -22.72 -6.44 -15.78
N THR A 218 -23.36 -7.46 -16.38
CA THR A 218 -23.72 -8.70 -15.66
C THR A 218 -22.48 -9.42 -15.14
N LEU A 219 -21.42 -9.51 -15.96
CA LEU A 219 -20.16 -10.12 -15.56
C LEU A 219 -19.51 -9.33 -14.41
N GLU A 220 -19.47 -8.01 -14.52
CA GLU A 220 -18.91 -7.15 -13.48
C GLU A 220 -19.65 -7.33 -12.15
N GLN A 221 -20.98 -7.36 -12.18
CA GLN A 221 -21.80 -7.61 -10.98
C GLN A 221 -21.52 -8.99 -10.37
N PHE A 222 -21.45 -10.05 -11.19
CA PHE A 222 -21.14 -11.40 -10.73
C PHE A 222 -19.76 -11.48 -10.05
N LEU A 223 -18.75 -10.88 -10.67
CA LEU A 223 -17.39 -10.86 -10.12
C LEU A 223 -17.32 -10.04 -8.83
N ARG A 224 -17.99 -8.88 -8.77
CA ARG A 224 -18.08 -8.05 -7.56
C ARG A 224 -18.77 -8.81 -6.41
N HIS A 225 -19.87 -9.50 -6.71
CA HIS A 225 -20.60 -10.29 -5.71
C HIS A 225 -19.74 -11.44 -5.17
N THR A 226 -19.14 -12.24 -6.07
CA THR A 226 -18.25 -13.35 -5.71
C THR A 226 -17.09 -12.88 -4.84
N TYR A 227 -16.49 -11.74 -5.22
CA TYR A 227 -15.42 -11.13 -4.46
C TYR A 227 -15.87 -10.72 -3.06
N ARG A 228 -17.01 -10.02 -2.93
CA ARG A 228 -17.55 -9.60 -1.63
C ARG A 228 -17.84 -10.79 -0.71
N SER A 229 -18.48 -11.84 -1.22
CA SER A 229 -18.76 -13.05 -0.41
C SER A 229 -17.49 -13.71 0.11
N PHE A 230 -16.41 -13.69 -0.67
CA PHE A 230 -15.11 -14.18 -0.21
C PHE A 230 -14.49 -13.31 0.89
N LEU A 231 -14.65 -11.98 0.83
CA LEU A 231 -14.22 -11.09 1.90
C LEU A 231 -14.92 -11.42 3.22
N GLU A 232 -16.23 -11.66 3.17
CA GLU A 232 -17.04 -12.01 4.34
C GLU A 232 -16.59 -13.31 5.02
N ILE A 233 -16.19 -14.32 4.23
CA ILE A 233 -15.68 -15.60 4.78
C ILE A 233 -14.33 -15.40 5.48
N ASN A 234 -13.44 -14.59 4.91
CA ASN A 234 -12.10 -14.37 5.49
C ASN A 234 -12.12 -13.54 6.78
N HIS A 235 -13.17 -12.75 7.03
CA HIS A 235 -13.32 -11.97 8.26
C HIS A 235 -13.30 -12.81 9.55
N ALA A 236 -13.55 -14.12 9.46
CA ALA A 236 -13.50 -15.05 10.59
C ALA A 236 -12.09 -15.64 10.87
N HIS A 237 -11.06 -15.23 10.13
CA HIS A 237 -9.71 -15.77 10.26
C HIS A 237 -8.96 -15.23 11.49
N GLU A 238 -8.11 -16.04 12.12
CA GLU A 238 -7.36 -15.69 13.35
C GLU A 238 -6.48 -14.44 13.21
N GLU A 239 -6.01 -14.14 12.00
CA GLU A 239 -5.22 -12.94 11.70
C GLU A 239 -6.01 -11.64 11.90
N TYR A 240 -7.35 -11.68 11.89
CA TYR A 240 -8.16 -10.52 12.29
C TYR A 240 -8.03 -10.19 13.78
N ALA A 241 -7.76 -11.17 14.65
CA ALA A 241 -7.46 -10.89 16.06
C ALA A 241 -6.12 -10.15 16.21
N LEU A 242 -5.14 -10.43 15.34
CA LEU A 242 -3.90 -9.65 15.27
C LEU A 242 -4.18 -8.22 14.81
N LEU A 243 -5.04 -8.04 13.80
CA LEU A 243 -5.48 -6.71 13.40
C LEU A 243 -6.15 -5.98 14.57
N GLU A 244 -7.13 -6.57 15.24
CA GLU A 244 -7.83 -5.96 16.38
C GLU A 244 -6.86 -5.51 17.48
N LYS A 245 -5.87 -6.34 17.81
CA LYS A 245 -4.81 -6.02 18.79
C LYS A 245 -4.00 -4.78 18.39
N TRP A 246 -3.65 -4.64 17.11
CA TRP A 246 -2.73 -3.61 16.63
C TRP A 246 -3.43 -2.38 16.03
N LEU A 247 -4.72 -2.48 15.71
CA LEU A 247 -5.51 -1.45 15.02
C LEU A 247 -5.40 -0.06 15.67
N PRO A 248 -5.54 0.11 17.01
CA PRO A 248 -5.43 1.44 17.61
C PRO A 248 -4.07 2.11 17.35
N LYS A 249 -2.99 1.33 17.32
CA LYS A 249 -1.64 1.85 17.03
C LYS A 249 -1.46 2.18 15.56
N ILE A 250 -2.03 1.35 14.67
CA ILE A 250 -2.01 1.58 13.22
C ILE A 250 -2.77 2.88 12.91
N GLU A 251 -4.00 3.03 13.41
CA GLU A 251 -4.83 4.22 13.19
C GLU A 251 -4.23 5.46 13.82
N SER A 252 -3.69 5.38 15.04
CA SER A 252 -2.97 6.49 15.66
C SER A 252 -1.77 6.94 14.82
N THR A 253 -0.98 6.00 14.30
CA THR A 253 0.19 6.34 13.47
C THR A 253 -0.22 6.93 12.12
N MET A 254 -1.29 6.41 11.50
CA MET A 254 -1.87 6.99 10.29
C MET A 254 -2.43 8.40 10.54
N GLY A 255 -3.06 8.63 11.68
CA GLY A 255 -3.53 9.95 12.12
C GLY A 255 -2.39 10.95 12.25
N LEU A 256 -1.24 10.54 12.80
CA LEU A 256 -0.05 11.40 12.86
C LEU A 256 0.47 11.81 11.47
N VAL A 257 0.33 10.95 10.45
CA VAL A 257 0.67 11.34 9.07
C VAL A 257 -0.24 12.48 8.63
N VAL A 258 -1.56 12.36 8.84
CA VAL A 258 -2.56 13.39 8.49
C VAL A 258 -2.34 14.70 9.27
N GLU A 259 -2.00 14.61 10.55
CA GLU A 259 -1.73 15.79 11.38
C GLU A 259 -0.44 16.50 10.93
N ARG A 260 0.64 15.75 10.67
CA ARG A 260 1.89 16.32 10.13
C ARG A 260 1.66 16.99 8.78
N VAL A 261 0.87 16.36 7.91
CA VAL A 261 0.41 16.95 6.65
C VAL A 261 -0.24 18.31 6.92
N ALA A 262 -1.20 18.37 7.84
CA ALA A 262 -1.92 19.61 8.17
C ALA A 262 -1.01 20.70 8.75
N LEU A 263 -0.07 20.34 9.65
CA LEU A 263 0.85 21.26 10.31
C LEU A 263 1.91 21.82 9.35
N ASP A 264 2.52 20.98 8.51
CA ASP A 264 3.46 21.38 7.46
C ASP A 264 2.81 22.39 6.48
N PHE A 265 1.48 22.42 6.41
CA PHE A 265 0.72 23.37 5.61
C PHE A 265 0.37 24.67 6.35
N SER A 266 0.07 24.62 7.64
CA SER A 266 -0.20 25.84 8.42
C SER A 266 1.04 26.74 8.56
N GLU A 267 2.24 26.15 8.62
CA GLU A 267 3.49 26.91 8.76
C GLU A 267 4.02 27.48 7.42
N ARG A 268 3.49 27.01 6.29
CA ARG A 268 3.94 27.42 4.93
C ARG A 268 2.93 28.29 4.17
N LEU A 269 1.84 28.71 4.81
CA LEU A 269 0.96 29.75 4.28
C LEU A 269 1.65 31.11 4.50
N PRO A 270 2.04 31.83 3.43
CA PRO A 270 2.40 33.23 3.58
C PRO A 270 1.16 33.98 4.04
N VAL A 271 1.36 34.87 5.01
CA VAL A 271 0.40 35.86 5.56
C VAL A 271 -0.35 36.68 4.48
N ALA A 272 0.05 36.58 3.21
CA ALA A 272 -0.51 37.31 2.07
C ALA A 272 -1.92 36.89 1.62
N LEU A 273 -2.60 35.92 2.25
CA LEU A 273 -4.00 35.56 1.94
C LEU A 273 -5.00 35.93 3.04
N GLN A 274 -4.56 36.64 4.10
CA GLN A 274 -5.47 37.14 5.15
C GLN A 274 -5.91 38.60 4.94
N VAL A 275 -5.44 39.30 3.91
CA VAL A 275 -5.71 40.75 3.75
C VAL A 275 -6.85 41.07 2.77
N ASP A 276 -7.31 40.13 1.94
CA ASP A 276 -8.35 40.40 0.93
C ASP A 276 -9.78 39.98 1.33
N LEU A 277 -10.07 39.89 2.63
CA LEU A 277 -11.44 39.69 3.14
C LEU A 277 -11.97 40.86 4.01
N GLU A 278 -11.23 41.97 4.06
CA GLU A 278 -11.72 43.21 4.67
C GLU A 278 -11.46 44.40 3.72
N CYS A 279 -12.20 44.44 2.60
CA CYS A 279 -12.54 45.67 1.86
C CYS A 279 -13.77 45.44 0.96
#